data_AF-A0A845YML8-F1
#
_entry.id   AF-A0A845YML8-F1
#
_cell.length_a   1.000
_cell.length_b   1.000
_cell.length_c   1.000
_cell.angle_alpha   90.00
_cell.angle_beta   90.00
_cell.angle_gamma   90.00
#
_symmetry.space_group_name_H-M   'P 1'
#
loop_
_entity.id
_entity.type
_entity.pdbx_description
1 polymer ?
#
loop_
_entity_poly.entity_id
_entity_poly.type
_entity_poly.pdbx_seq_one_letter_code
_entity_poly.pdbx_strand_id
1 'polypeptide(L)'
;RGQSLLLDAAANDFSLSVRRAAARGLGNLRWSDIPKASRAGAMERSQTVLLQVTKDEEWVVRYAAVVGLETLALQLTETVAIIQCLSQLRDQDDTPAVQARAQWALEKLNARINNKIKQQANS
;
A
#
# COMPACT_ATOMS: atom_id res chain seq x y z
N ARG A 1 -16.49 10.49 -1.36
CA ARG A 1 -17.34 9.70 -0.44
C ARG A 1 -16.85 8.25 -0.31
N GLY A 2 -16.54 7.54 -1.40
CA GLY A 2 -16.04 6.15 -1.30
C GLY A 2 -14.72 5.98 -0.55
N GLN A 3 -13.74 6.88 -0.74
CA GLN A 3 -12.44 6.77 -0.06
C GLN A 3 -12.56 6.83 1.47
N SER A 4 -13.32 7.79 2.02
CA SER A 4 -13.42 7.96 3.48
C SER A 4 -14.02 6.73 4.15
N LEU A 5 -14.98 6.06 3.50
CA LEU A 5 -15.51 4.79 3.97
C LEU A 5 -14.45 3.68 3.96
N LEU A 6 -13.63 3.60 2.91
CA LEU A 6 -12.54 2.61 2.85
C LEU A 6 -11.46 2.86 3.90
N LEU A 7 -11.15 4.12 4.20
CA LEU A 7 -10.18 4.46 5.24
C LEU A 7 -10.67 3.97 6.61
N ASP A 8 -11.91 4.28 6.96
CA ASP A 8 -12.51 3.87 8.23
C ASP A 8 -12.67 2.35 8.31
N ALA A 9 -13.21 1.73 7.26
CA ALA A 9 -13.40 0.28 7.19
C ALA A 9 -12.07 -0.50 7.28
N ALA A 10 -10.99 0.01 6.67
CA ALA A 10 -9.69 -0.65 6.75
C ALA A 10 -9.08 -0.58 8.16
N ALA A 11 -9.27 0.54 8.87
CA ALA A 11 -8.66 0.76 10.17
C ALA A 11 -9.48 0.19 11.35
N ASN A 12 -10.81 0.23 11.26
CA ASN A 12 -11.68 0.14 12.45
C ASN A 12 -12.78 -0.92 12.37
N ASP A 13 -13.03 -1.55 11.22
CA ASP A 13 -14.14 -2.50 11.10
C ASP A 13 -13.87 -3.76 11.93
N PHE A 14 -14.87 -4.24 12.67
CA PHE A 14 -14.76 -5.45 13.48
C PHE A 14 -14.54 -6.70 12.61
N SER A 15 -15.06 -6.70 11.38
CA SER A 15 -14.95 -7.83 10.46
C SER A 15 -13.62 -7.80 9.73
N LEU A 16 -12.80 -8.83 9.98
CA LEU A 16 -11.53 -9.05 9.28
C LEU A 16 -11.70 -9.01 7.75
N SER A 17 -12.83 -9.52 7.25
CA SER A 17 -13.11 -9.62 5.83
C SER A 17 -13.34 -8.24 5.21
N VAL A 18 -13.98 -7.33 5.96
CA VAL A 18 -14.21 -5.95 5.57
C VAL A 18 -12.90 -5.17 5.63
N ARG A 19 -12.12 -5.28 6.71
CA ARG A 19 -10.80 -4.64 6.81
C ARG A 19 -9.89 -5.03 5.66
N ARG A 20 -9.79 -6.34 5.37
CA ARG A 20 -9.03 -6.89 4.24
C ARG A 20 -9.49 -6.33 2.90
N ALA A 21 -10.80 -6.31 2.65
CA ALA A 21 -11.37 -5.78 1.40
C ALA A 21 -11.09 -4.29 1.25
N ALA A 22 -11.23 -3.52 2.34
CA ALA A 22 -10.98 -2.09 2.38
C ALA A 22 -9.50 -1.75 2.12
N ALA A 23 -8.56 -2.47 2.75
CA ALA A 23 -7.13 -2.32 2.50
C ALA A 23 -6.76 -2.56 1.01
N ARG A 24 -7.31 -3.60 0.39
CA ARG A 24 -7.15 -3.81 -1.06
C ARG A 24 -7.81 -2.71 -1.88
N GLY A 25 -8.97 -2.23 -1.46
CA GLY A 25 -9.71 -1.17 -2.12
C GLY A 25 -8.93 0.15 -2.16
N LEU A 26 -8.29 0.53 -1.05
CA LEU A 26 -7.47 1.75 -0.95
C LEU A 26 -6.33 1.79 -1.96
N GLY A 27 -5.64 0.67 -2.20
CA GLY A 27 -4.57 0.60 -3.21
C GLY A 27 -5.06 0.67 -4.65
N ASN A 28 -6.30 0.25 -4.91
CA ASN A 28 -6.88 0.14 -6.26
C ASN A 28 -7.85 1.29 -6.59
N LEU A 29 -7.87 2.36 -5.80
CA LEU A 29 -8.68 3.53 -6.11
C LEU A 29 -8.30 4.09 -7.48
N ARG A 30 -9.31 4.42 -8.28
CA ARG A 30 -9.12 5.13 -9.56
C ARG A 30 -8.82 6.59 -9.24
N TRP A 31 -7.55 6.90 -9.01
CA TRP A 31 -7.10 8.24 -8.62
C TRP A 31 -7.47 9.33 -9.62
N SER A 32 -7.63 8.97 -10.89
CA SER A 32 -8.17 9.84 -11.96
C SER A 32 -9.52 10.44 -11.59
N ASP A 33 -10.35 9.68 -10.88
CA ASP A 33 -11.73 10.02 -10.54
C ASP A 33 -11.79 10.94 -9.30
N ILE A 34 -10.65 11.14 -8.63
CA ILE A 34 -10.48 12.12 -7.55
C ILE A 34 -9.98 13.45 -8.13
N PRO A 35 -10.60 14.60 -7.78
CA PRO A 35 -10.16 15.91 -8.23
C PRO A 35 -8.68 16.16 -7.94
N LYS A 36 -7.94 16.68 -8.93
CA LYS A 36 -6.49 16.87 -8.87
C LYS A 36 -6.03 17.60 -7.60
N ALA A 37 -6.78 18.64 -7.19
CA ALA A 37 -6.49 19.43 -5.99
C ALA A 37 -6.53 18.62 -4.68
N SER A 38 -7.31 17.54 -4.64
CA SER A 38 -7.50 16.70 -3.45
C SER A 38 -6.75 15.36 -3.52
N ARG A 39 -6.24 15.00 -4.70
CA ARG A 39 -5.66 13.68 -4.99
C ARG A 39 -4.43 13.38 -4.14
N ALA A 40 -3.53 14.35 -3.97
CA ALA A 40 -2.32 14.16 -3.18
C ALA A 40 -2.66 13.83 -1.72
N GLY A 41 -3.47 14.66 -1.06
CA GLY A 41 -3.92 14.39 0.31
C GLY A 41 -4.77 13.12 0.44
N ALA A 42 -5.50 12.73 -0.61
CA ALA A 42 -6.20 11.46 -0.66
C ALA A 42 -5.24 10.27 -0.67
N MET A 43 -4.19 10.32 -1.49
CA MET A 43 -3.17 9.27 -1.52
C MET A 43 -2.40 9.20 -0.20
N GLU A 44 -2.05 10.34 0.38
CA GLU A 44 -1.37 10.44 1.68
C GLU A 44 -2.19 9.77 2.79
N ARG A 45 -3.48 10.12 2.94
CA ARG A 45 -4.34 9.46 3.93
C ARG A 45 -4.44 7.94 3.72
N SER A 46 -4.47 7.52 2.46
CA SER A 46 -4.52 6.08 2.13
C SER A 46 -3.20 5.39 2.49
N GLN A 47 -2.06 6.04 2.25
CA GLN A 47 -0.76 5.58 2.68
C GLN A 47 -0.71 5.44 4.20
N THR A 48 -1.13 6.47 4.94
CA THR A 48 -1.14 6.45 6.41
C THR A 48 -1.98 5.29 6.95
N VAL A 49 -3.21 5.10 6.46
CA VAL A 49 -4.07 4.00 6.91
C VAL A 49 -3.47 2.65 6.53
N LEU A 50 -2.98 2.49 5.29
CA LEU A 50 -2.37 1.22 4.88
C LEU A 50 -1.14 0.87 5.73
N LEU A 51 -0.30 1.85 6.09
CA LEU A 51 0.84 1.66 7.01
C LEU A 51 0.42 1.33 8.45
N GLN A 52 -0.76 1.76 8.89
CA GLN A 52 -1.33 1.32 10.16
C GLN A 52 -1.81 -0.14 10.08
N VAL A 53 -2.50 -0.50 8.99
CA VAL A 53 -3.12 -1.81 8.79
C VAL A 53 -2.08 -2.92 8.59
N THR A 54 -0.83 -2.60 8.29
CA THR A 54 0.27 -3.57 8.36
C THR A 54 0.58 -4.08 9.76
N LYS A 55 -0.06 -3.52 10.80
CA LYS A 55 0.05 -3.97 12.20
C LYS A 55 -1.20 -4.72 12.69
N ASP A 56 -2.13 -5.03 11.80
CA ASP A 56 -3.36 -5.76 12.15
C ASP A 56 -3.01 -7.13 12.75
N GLU A 57 -3.78 -7.55 13.75
CA GLU A 57 -3.63 -8.87 14.39
C GLU A 57 -3.83 -10.00 13.37
N GLU A 58 -4.68 -9.78 12.37
CA GLU A 58 -5.00 -10.75 11.34
C GLU A 58 -4.00 -10.69 10.18
N TRP A 59 -3.23 -11.76 10.00
CA TRP A 59 -2.22 -11.84 8.93
C TRP A 59 -2.82 -11.62 7.53
N VAL A 60 -4.07 -12.03 7.30
CA VAL A 60 -4.76 -11.84 6.01
C VAL A 60 -5.02 -10.36 5.71
N VAL A 61 -5.21 -9.54 6.75
CA VAL A 61 -5.41 -8.10 6.65
C VAL A 61 -4.06 -7.42 6.41
N ARG A 62 -2.99 -7.81 7.13
CA ARG A 62 -1.63 -7.34 6.86
C ARG A 62 -1.17 -7.65 5.43
N TYR A 63 -1.43 -8.86 4.94
CA TYR A 63 -1.17 -9.24 3.55
C TYR A 63 -1.89 -8.32 2.57
N ALA A 64 -3.16 -7.99 2.84
CA ALA A 64 -3.92 -7.06 2.01
C ALA A 64 -3.38 -5.63 2.06
N ALA A 65 -2.88 -5.17 3.22
CA ALA A 65 -2.19 -3.89 3.33
C ALA A 65 -0.92 -3.85 2.48
N VAL A 66 -0.12 -4.93 2.46
CA VAL A 66 1.05 -5.03 1.56
C VAL A 66 0.65 -4.88 0.09
N VAL A 67 -0.42 -5.56 -0.33
CA VAL A 67 -0.97 -5.42 -1.70
C VAL A 67 -1.38 -3.96 -1.96
N GLY A 68 -2.08 -3.33 -1.02
CA GLY A 68 -2.52 -1.94 -1.15
C GLY A 68 -1.35 -0.96 -1.26
N LEU A 69 -0.33 -1.12 -0.41
CA LEU A 69 0.89 -0.31 -0.39
C LEU A 69 1.70 -0.44 -1.67
N GLU A 70 1.85 -1.65 -2.21
CA GLU A 70 2.52 -1.86 -3.50
C GLU A 70 1.81 -1.07 -4.59
N THR A 71 0.49 -1.26 -4.75
CA THR A 71 -0.26 -0.58 -5.82
C THR A 71 -0.23 0.93 -5.66
N LEU A 72 -0.35 1.44 -4.43
CA LEU A 72 -0.25 2.86 -4.14
C LEU A 72 1.13 3.43 -4.46
N ALA A 73 2.21 2.72 -4.10
CA ALA A 73 3.58 3.13 -4.40
C ALA A 73 3.84 3.26 -5.92
N LEU A 74 3.13 2.50 -6.76
CA LEU A 74 3.18 2.66 -8.21
C LEU A 74 2.54 3.97 -8.70
N GLN A 75 1.78 4.68 -7.87
CA GLN A 75 1.17 5.96 -8.21
C GLN A 75 1.91 7.15 -7.58
N LEU A 76 2.71 6.89 -6.55
CA LEU A 76 3.47 7.89 -5.82
C LEU A 76 4.85 8.18 -6.44
N THR A 77 5.34 9.38 -6.14
CA THR A 77 6.74 9.80 -6.36
C THR A 77 7.61 9.45 -5.15
N GLU A 78 7.09 9.69 -3.95
CA GLU A 78 7.74 9.42 -2.66
C GLU A 78 7.30 8.05 -2.13
N THR A 79 8.21 7.09 -2.04
CA THR A 79 7.90 5.71 -1.62
C THR A 79 8.76 5.20 -0.46
N VAL A 80 9.58 6.07 0.16
CA VAL A 80 10.55 5.69 1.20
C VAL A 80 9.87 4.99 2.38
N ALA A 81 8.81 5.58 2.95
CA ALA A 81 8.08 5.00 4.07
C ALA A 81 7.47 3.63 3.73
N ILE A 82 7.00 3.45 2.49
CA ILE A 82 6.45 2.18 2.02
C ILE A 82 7.55 1.13 1.94
N ILE A 83 8.68 1.45 1.32
CA ILE A 83 9.82 0.53 1.19
C ILE A 83 10.36 0.12 2.56
N GLN A 84 10.45 1.05 3.51
CA GLN A 84 10.87 0.78 4.88
C GLN A 84 9.91 -0.19 5.57
N CYS A 85 8.60 0.06 5.49
CA CYS A 85 7.59 -0.81 6.07
C CYS A 85 7.61 -2.22 5.44
N LEU A 86 7.71 -2.32 4.12
CA LEU A 86 7.78 -3.61 3.43
C LEU A 86 9.05 -4.39 3.77
N SER A 87 10.19 -3.71 3.92
CA SER A 87 11.44 -4.35 4.37
C SER A 87 11.28 -4.91 5.78
N GLN A 88 10.66 -4.15 6.69
CA GLN A 88 10.40 -4.62 8.05
C GLN A 88 9.48 -5.84 8.06
N LEU A 89 8.37 -5.82 7.31
CA LEU A 89 7.44 -6.96 7.24
C LEU A 89 8.11 -8.21 6.66
N ARG A 90 8.95 -8.06 5.63
CA ARG A 90 9.71 -9.17 5.08
C ARG A 90 10.59 -9.85 6.15
N ASP A 91 11.26 -9.05 6.97
CA ASP A 91 12.27 -9.55 7.90
C ASP A 91 11.70 -9.99 9.26
N GLN A 92 10.56 -9.41 9.68
CA GLN A 92 10.09 -9.48 11.07
C GLN A 92 8.64 -9.95 11.25
N ASP A 93 7.82 -10.01 10.19
CA ASP A 93 6.44 -10.50 10.35
C ASP A 93 6.45 -11.98 10.77
N ASP A 94 5.54 -12.41 11.64
CA ASP A 94 5.47 -13.79 12.12
C ASP A 94 4.92 -14.77 11.08
N THR A 95 4.31 -14.27 10.01
CA THR A 95 3.59 -15.07 9.03
C THR A 95 4.37 -15.14 7.72
N PRO A 96 4.85 -16.34 7.30
CA PRO A 96 5.65 -16.49 6.08
C PRO A 96 4.99 -15.97 4.80
N ALA A 97 3.65 -16.07 4.71
CA ALA A 97 2.90 -15.55 3.57
C ALA A 97 2.97 -14.01 3.48
N VAL A 98 2.99 -13.30 4.61
CA VAL A 98 3.12 -11.84 4.64
C VAL A 98 4.56 -11.45 4.30
N GLN A 99 5.56 -12.14 4.86
CA GLN A 99 6.97 -11.92 4.55
C GLN A 99 7.24 -12.08 3.04
N ALA A 100 6.81 -13.19 2.45
CA ALA A 100 6.98 -13.47 1.03
C ALA A 100 6.28 -12.43 0.15
N ARG A 101 5.08 -11.98 0.56
CA ARG A 101 4.33 -10.95 -0.16
C ARG A 101 5.02 -9.60 -0.12
N ALA A 102 5.62 -9.24 1.01
CA ALA A 102 6.40 -8.01 1.18
C ALA A 102 7.68 -8.04 0.35
N GLN A 103 8.38 -9.18 0.32
CA GLN A 103 9.54 -9.38 -0.56
C GLN A 103 9.18 -9.16 -2.03
N TRP A 104 8.09 -9.76 -2.52
CA TRP A 104 7.65 -9.55 -3.90
C TRP A 104 7.32 -8.07 -4.17
N ALA A 105 6.63 -7.39 -3.26
CA ALA A 105 6.34 -5.96 -3.41
C ALA A 105 7.64 -5.14 -3.57
N LEU A 106 8.67 -5.42 -2.76
CA LEU A 106 9.98 -4.76 -2.85
C LEU A 106 10.66 -5.00 -4.20
N GLU A 107 10.71 -6.24 -4.67
CA GLU A 107 11.32 -6.60 -5.96
C GLU A 107 10.68 -5.83 -7.11
N LYS A 108 9.35 -5.73 -7.12
CA LYS A 108 8.61 -5.01 -8.15
C LYS A 108 8.86 -3.49 -8.10
N LEU A 109 8.94 -2.91 -6.90
CA LEU A 109 9.26 -1.50 -6.73
C LEU A 109 10.70 -1.19 -7.16
N ASN A 110 11.65 -2.05 -6.82
CA ASN A 110 13.04 -1.92 -7.28
C ASN A 110 13.15 -2.00 -8.81
N ALA A 111 12.45 -2.94 -9.44
CA ALA A 111 12.40 -3.04 -10.90
C ALA A 111 11.86 -1.75 -11.55
N ARG A 112 10.80 -1.16 -10.99
CA ARG A 112 10.26 0.14 -11.44
C ARG A 112 11.27 1.28 -11.29
N ILE A 113 11.94 1.39 -10.14
CA ILE A 113 12.92 2.44 -9.87
C ILE A 113 14.07 2.34 -10.87
N ASN A 114 14.61 1.13 -11.07
CA ASN A 114 15.69 0.88 -12.02
C ASN A 114 15.29 1.24 -13.45
N ASN A 115 14.04 0.95 -13.84
CA ASN A 115 13.53 1.33 -15.16
C ASN A 115 13.41 2.84 -15.34
N LYS A 116 13.00 3.59 -14.32
CA LYS A 116 12.96 5.06 -14.37
C LYS A 116 14.37 5.67 -14.53
N ILE A 117 15.35 5.16 -13.80
CA ILE A 117 16.74 5.63 -13.88
C ILE A 117 17.29 5.41 -15.30
N LYS A 118 17.06 4.22 -15.90
CA LYS A 118 17.49 3.93 -17.27
C LYS A 118 16.85 4.84 -18.31
N GLN A 119 15.59 5.23 -18.14
CA GLN A 119 14.90 6.15 -19.06
C GLN A 119 15.48 7.57 -18.97
N GLN A 120 15.84 8.03 -17.78
CA GLN A 120 16.44 9.35 -17.57
C GLN A 120 17.88 9.45 -18.11
N ALA A 121 18.64 8.35 -18.09
CA ALA A 121 20.00 8.33 -18.62
C ALA A 121 20.08 8.31 -20.16
N ASN A 122 18.98 7.95 -20.84
CA ASN A 122 18.89 7.82 -22.30
C ASN A 122 18.09 8.96 -22.97
N SER A 123 17.68 9.98 -22.20
CA SER A 123 16.96 11.18 -22.68
C SER A 123 17.88 12.39 -22.62
#